data_AF-A0A1Q8QRC5-F1
#
_entry.id   AF-A0A1Q8QRC5-F1
#
_cell.length_a   1.000
_cell.length_b   1.000
_cell.length_c   1.000
_cell.angle_alpha   90.00
_cell.angle_beta   90.00
_cell.angle_gamma   90.00
#
_symmetry.space_group_name_H-M   'P 1'
#
loop_
_entity.id
_entity.type
_entity.pdbx_description
1 polymer ?
#
loop_
_entity_poly.entity_id
_entity_poly.type
_entity_poly.pdbx_seq_one_letter_code
_entity_poly.pdbx_strand_id
1 'polypeptide(L)'
;MLALMNYLTDFQLLPLERAAETIRELTKQTVSEGTLVNDSKKLYVALEEAEKVIKQQLTDFAVVYFDETGMRSEKKCKSFMLLRPKN
;
A
#
# COMPACT_ATOMS: atom_id res chain seq x y z
N MET A 1 -8.42 0.92 -13.98
CA MET A 1 -7.90 2.22 -13.50
C MET A 1 -7.36 2.14 -12.07
N LEU A 2 -8.13 1.60 -11.12
CA LEU A 2 -7.80 1.55 -9.68
C LEU A 2 -6.42 0.90 -9.38
N ALA A 3 -6.10 -0.24 -10.02
CA ALA A 3 -4.80 -0.90 -9.85
C ALA A 3 -3.62 -0.06 -10.37
N LEU A 4 -3.77 0.61 -11.52
CA LEU A 4 -2.73 1.47 -12.09
C LEU A 4 -2.46 2.68 -11.21
N MET A 5 -3.53 3.32 -10.70
CA MET A 5 -3.42 4.48 -9.80
C MET A 5 -2.59 4.13 -8.57
N ASN A 6 -2.97 3.08 -7.84
CA ASN A 6 -2.28 2.68 -6.62
C ASN A 6 -0.91 2.05 -6.87
N TYR A 7 -0.69 1.42 -8.03
CA TYR A 7 0.65 0.97 -8.40
C TYR A 7 1.62 2.16 -8.55
N LEU A 8 1.18 3.25 -9.17
CA LEU A 8 2.01 4.43 -9.33
C LEU A 8 2.23 5.16 -8.00
N THR A 9 1.17 5.35 -7.20
CA THR A 9 1.28 6.13 -5.95
C THR A 9 1.87 5.34 -4.79
N ASP A 10 1.43 4.10 -4.58
CA ASP A 10 1.71 3.37 -3.33
C ASP A 10 2.86 2.37 -3.51
N PHE A 11 3.01 1.80 -4.71
CA PHE A 11 4.10 0.86 -5.00
C PHE A 11 5.33 1.55 -5.59
N GLN A 12 5.16 2.46 -6.55
CA GLN A 12 6.26 3.22 -7.16
C GLN A 12 6.55 4.55 -6.42
N LEU A 13 5.73 4.91 -5.43
CA LEU A 13 5.90 6.11 -4.59
C LEU A 13 5.96 7.41 -5.41
N LEU A 14 5.25 7.47 -6.54
CA LEU A 14 5.14 8.70 -7.33
C LEU A 14 4.31 9.75 -6.57
N PRO A 15 4.75 11.02 -6.57
CA PRO A 15 3.93 12.14 -6.10
C PRO A 15 2.59 12.18 -6.83
N LEU A 16 1.51 12.56 -6.14
CA LEU A 16 0.14 12.52 -6.66
C LEU A 16 -0.01 13.29 -7.98
N GLU A 17 0.57 14.49 -8.07
CA GLU A 17 0.59 15.30 -9.29
C GLU A 17 1.21 14.54 -10.47
N ARG A 18 2.39 13.92 -10.26
CA ARG A 18 3.11 13.16 -11.29
C ARG A 18 2.38 11.89 -11.68
N ALA A 19 1.73 11.22 -10.73
CA ALA A 19 0.89 10.07 -11.03
C ALA A 19 -0.31 10.47 -11.91
N ALA A 20 -0.97 11.59 -11.61
CA ALA A 20 -2.09 12.10 -12.40
C ALA A 20 -1.66 12.47 -13.84
N GLU A 21 -0.51 13.11 -14.01
CA GLU A 21 0.09 13.39 -15.32
C GLU A 21 0.37 12.09 -16.11
N THR A 22 1.02 11.13 -15.45
CA THR A 22 1.39 9.83 -16.07
C THR A 22 0.14 9.07 -16.52
N ILE A 23 -0.92 9.06 -15.71
CA ILE A 23 -2.19 8.42 -16.05
C ILE A 23 -2.83 9.11 -17.27
N ARG A 24 -2.81 10.44 -17.32
CA ARG A 24 -3.31 11.20 -18.47
C ARG A 24 -2.53 10.86 -19.74
N GLU A 25 -1.22 10.73 -19.65
CA GLU A 25 -0.38 10.42 -20.81
C GLU A 25 -0.64 9.00 -21.34
N LEU A 26 -0.70 8.01 -20.45
CA LEU A 26 -0.89 6.60 -20.78
C LEU A 26 -2.32 6.26 -21.21
N THR A 27 -3.32 6.86 -20.56
CA THR A 27 -4.74 6.46 -20.72
C THR A 27 -5.60 7.50 -21.42
N LYS A 28 -5.07 8.72 -21.64
CA LYS A 28 -5.82 9.90 -22.14
C LYS A 28 -6.97 10.36 -21.24
N GLN A 29 -7.08 9.82 -20.03
CA GLN A 29 -8.09 10.23 -19.04
C GLN A 29 -7.46 11.09 -17.94
N THR A 30 -8.19 12.13 -17.53
CA THR A 30 -7.75 13.01 -16.45
C THR A 30 -8.31 12.51 -15.12
N VAL A 31 -7.45 12.43 -14.12
CA VAL A 31 -7.82 12.12 -12.73
C VAL A 31 -7.30 13.23 -11.82
N SER A 32 -8.03 13.51 -10.74
CA SER A 32 -7.59 14.45 -9.71
C SER A 32 -6.75 13.74 -8.65
N GLU A 33 -5.91 14.49 -7.93
CA GLU A 33 -5.19 13.97 -6.77
C GLU A 33 -6.14 13.42 -5.70
N GLY A 34 -7.29 14.06 -5.49
CA GLY A 34 -8.33 13.57 -4.58
C GLY A 34 -8.90 12.21 -5.01
N THR A 35 -8.97 11.95 -6.32
CA THR A 35 -9.36 10.63 -6.85
C THR A 35 -8.33 9.57 -6.51
N LEU A 36 -7.04 9.88 -6.67
CA LEU A 36 -5.93 8.96 -6.34
C LEU A 36 -5.98 8.58 -4.84
N VAL A 37 -6.13 9.58 -3.96
CA VAL A 37 -6.24 9.34 -2.51
C VAL A 37 -7.47 8.49 -2.16
N ASN A 38 -8.61 8.75 -2.79
CA ASN A 38 -9.81 7.95 -2.56
C ASN A 38 -9.67 6.52 -3.08
N ASP A 39 -8.95 6.32 -4.18
CA ASP A 39 -8.70 4.99 -4.74
C ASP A 39 -7.74 4.17 -3.88
N SER A 40 -6.77 4.80 -3.20
CA SER A 40 -5.94 4.13 -2.19
C SER A 40 -6.79 3.64 -1.02
N LYS A 41 -7.74 4.46 -0.53
CA LYS A 41 -8.70 4.03 0.52
C LYS A 41 -9.59 2.87 0.08
N LYS A 42 -10.07 2.87 -1.16
CA LYS A 42 -10.86 1.74 -1.69
C LYS A 42 -10.03 0.46 -1.79
N LEU A 43 -8.77 0.58 -2.22
CA LEU A 43 -7.86 -0.56 -2.28
C LEU A 43 -7.56 -1.12 -0.90
N TYR A 44 -7.35 -0.26 0.10
CA TYR A 44 -7.19 -0.67 1.49
C TYR A 44 -8.34 -1.58 1.94
N VAL A 45 -9.59 -1.14 1.75
CA VAL A 45 -10.77 -1.95 2.11
C VAL A 45 -10.83 -3.25 1.31
N ALA A 46 -10.50 -3.22 0.02
CA ALA A 46 -10.49 -4.42 -0.82
C ALA A 46 -9.42 -5.44 -0.42
N LEU A 47 -8.34 -5.01 0.23
CA LEU A 47 -7.25 -5.86 0.68
C LEU A 47 -7.48 -6.50 2.05
N GLU A 48 -8.52 -6.11 2.80
CA GLU A 48 -8.77 -6.62 4.17
C GLU A 48 -8.88 -8.15 4.21
N GLU A 49 -9.62 -8.76 3.28
CA GLU A 49 -9.76 -10.23 3.24
C GLU A 49 -8.43 -10.92 2.87
N ALA A 50 -7.66 -10.34 1.94
CA ALA A 50 -6.36 -10.87 1.58
C ALA A 50 -5.38 -10.78 2.76
N GLU A 51 -5.37 -9.65 3.47
CA GLU A 51 -4.58 -9.45 4.68
C GLU A 51 -4.94 -10.47 5.77
N LYS A 52 -6.23 -10.74 5.96
CA LYS A 52 -6.73 -11.74 6.91
C LYS A 52 -6.26 -13.15 6.58
N VAL A 53 -6.33 -13.55 5.31
CA VAL A 53 -5.84 -14.86 4.84
C VAL A 53 -4.33 -14.98 5.06
N ILE A 54 -3.55 -13.96 4.70
CA ILE A 54 -2.09 -13.94 4.88
C ILE A 54 -1.73 -14.06 6.37
N LYS A 55 -2.42 -13.32 7.24
CA LYS A 55 -2.23 -13.41 8.71
C LYS A 55 -2.48 -14.82 9.25
N GLN A 56 -3.57 -15.46 8.82
CA GLN A 56 -3.89 -16.82 9.24
C GLN A 56 -2.81 -17.81 8.81
N GLN A 57 -2.35 -17.73 7.56
CA GLN A 57 -1.29 -18.58 7.06
C GLN A 57 0.00 -18.43 7.88
N LEU A 58 0.39 -17.19 8.21
CA LEU A 58 1.59 -16.93 9.00
C LEU A 58 1.54 -17.52 10.41
N THR A 59 0.36 -17.58 11.04
CA THR A 59 0.20 -18.21 12.36
C THR A 59 0.31 -19.72 12.33
N ASP A 60 0.07 -20.34 11.18
CA ASP A 60 0.07 -21.80 11.01
C ASP A 60 1.49 -22.34 10.73
N PHE A 61 2.47 -21.50 10.38
CA PHE A 61 3.86 -21.90 10.16
C PHE A 61 4.66 -22.04 11.46
N ALA A 62 5.50 -23.09 11.53
CA ALA A 62 6.34 -23.38 12.69
C ALA A 62 7.54 -22.41 12.85
N VAL A 63 8.04 -21.86 11.75
CA VAL A 63 9.13 -20.88 11.70
C VAL A 63 8.79 -19.84 10.62
N VAL A 64 8.92 -18.56 10.95
CA VAL A 64 8.65 -17.45 10.04
C VAL A 64 9.86 -16.51 10.06
N TYR A 65 10.34 -16.14 8.87
CA TYR A 65 11.43 -15.17 8.71
C TYR A 65 10.84 -13.78 8.52
N PHE A 66 11.01 -12.92 9.52
CA PHE A 66 10.56 -11.54 9.48
C PHE A 66 11.72 -10.63 9.10
N ASP A 67 11.49 -9.69 8.18
CA ASP A 67 12.41 -8.60 7.88
C ASP A 67 11.83 -7.30 8.46
N GLU A 68 12.65 -6.56 9.19
CA GLU A 68 12.22 -5.32 9.84
C GLU A 68 12.57 -4.11 8.98
N THR A 69 11.57 -3.34 8.57
CA THR A 69 11.77 -2.05 7.90
C THR A 69 11.36 -0.91 8.82
N GLY A 70 12.27 0.02 9.10
CA GLY A 70 11.99 1.21 9.91
C GLY A 70 11.67 2.42 9.05
N MET A 71 10.59 3.14 9.37
CA MET A 71 10.29 4.45 8.77
C MET A 71 10.22 5.52 9.84
N ARG A 72 10.82 6.69 9.59
CA ARG A 72 10.66 7.85 10.46
C ARG A 72 9.38 8.60 10.11
N SER A 73 8.52 8.78 11.10
CA SER A 73 7.35 9.64 11.01
C SER A 73 7.24 10.49 12.27
N GLU A 74 6.93 11.78 12.12
CA GLU A 74 6.79 12.73 13.25
C GLU A 74 7.99 12.72 14.22
N LYS A 75 9.22 12.66 13.69
CA LYS A 75 10.48 12.57 14.46
C LYS A 75 10.64 11.30 15.32
N LYS A 76 9.75 10.32 15.20
CA LYS A 76 9.85 9.01 15.84
C LYS A 76 10.20 7.95 14.80
N CYS A 77 11.15 7.07 15.13
CA CYS A 77 11.37 5.87 14.32
C CYS A 77 10.22 4.89 14.61
N LYS A 78 9.40 4.62 13.60
CA LYS A 78 8.36 3.61 13.63
C LYS A 78 8.93 2.40 12.92
N SER A 79 9.33 1.40 13.70
CA SER A 79 9.68 0.09 13.15
C SER A 79 8.38 -0.55 12.66
N PHE A 80 8.25 -0.68 11.34
CA PHE A 80 7.20 -1.46 10.73
C PHE A 80 7.70 -2.89 10.65
N MET A 81 7.30 -3.68 11.64
CA MET A 81 7.39 -5.12 11.52
C MET A 81 6.27 -5.54 10.59
N LEU A 82 6.61 -6.02 9.39
CA LEU A 82 5.63 -6.61 8.48
C LEU A 82 5.13 -7.91 9.12
N LEU A 83 4.08 -7.75 9.93
CA LEU A 83 3.28 -8.73 10.68
C LEU A 83 3.92 -9.30 11.96
N ARG A 84 3.40 -8.86 13.13
CA ARG A 84 3.31 -9.71 14.35
C ARG A 84 1.87 -10.25 14.46
N PRO A 85 1.71 -11.55 14.74
CA PRO A 85 1.30 -11.88 16.10
C PRO A 85 2.01 -13.12 16.68
N LYS A 86 2.49 -12.99 17.92
CA LYS A 86 2.13 -13.88 19.03
C LYS A 86 2.46 -13.17 20.34
N ASN A 87 1.41 -13.05 21.17
CA ASN A 87 1.27 -12.39 22.48
C ASN A 87 1.06 -10.88 22.45
#